data_AF-A0A0Q5E2C2-F1
#
_entry.id   AF-A0A0Q5E2C2-F1
#
_cell.length_a   1.000
_cell.length_b   1.000
_cell.length_c   1.000
_cell.angle_alpha   90.00
_cell.angle_beta   90.00
_cell.angle_gamma   90.00
#
_symmetry.space_group_name_H-M   'P 1'
#
loop_
_entity.id
_entity.type
_entity.pdbx_description
1 polymer ?
#
loop_
_entity_poly.entity_id
_entity_poly.type
_entity_poly.pdbx_seq_one_letter_code
_entity_poly.pdbx_strand_id
1 'polypeptide(L)'
;MEPTDGSDALDPAAMLALQERQASRVDDIFTRPTIAIVYIWGVAWTVGFLALWSASDENPWFTTPPTVAGWLFGILMVGGIVSSSIIGSRVSRGIQGAQQVQGTMYGIAWAIGCTAAAVFGGALFAAGMAPALAAIFYPAIYSLVVGLLYLAGGAVWRDRLMYGMGIWIIVVGMAAPFFGSPGNALIMAIAGGGGFLVYATFLEATRRRRAHRSAV
;
A
#
# COMPACT_ATOMS: atom_id res chain seq x y z
N MET A 1 6.71 40.71 -54.25
CA MET A 1 6.96 40.81 -52.80
C MET A 1 6.22 39.64 -52.20
N GLU A 2 6.95 38.57 -51.91
CA GLU A 2 6.41 37.29 -51.44
C GLU A 2 5.61 37.45 -50.14
N PRO A 3 4.45 36.78 -50.00
CA PRO A 3 3.92 36.42 -48.70
C PRO A 3 4.87 35.38 -48.10
N THR A 4 5.44 35.66 -46.92
CA THR A 4 6.27 34.70 -46.19
C THR A 4 5.44 33.47 -45.85
N ASP A 5 5.71 32.39 -46.59
CA ASP A 5 5.40 31.01 -46.24
C ASP A 5 6.20 30.59 -45.00
N GLY A 6 5.69 29.61 -44.27
CA GLY A 6 6.40 28.95 -43.18
C GLY A 6 5.68 29.09 -41.85
N SER A 7 4.61 28.31 -41.72
CA SER A 7 4.21 27.66 -40.48
C SER A 7 5.22 27.77 -39.34
N ASP A 8 4.89 28.55 -38.31
CA ASP A 8 5.39 28.34 -36.95
C ASP A 8 4.71 27.07 -36.38
N ALA A 9 4.76 25.99 -37.17
CA ALA A 9 4.35 24.66 -36.76
C ALA A 9 5.37 24.27 -35.71
N LEU A 10 4.98 24.44 -34.45
CA LEU A 10 5.57 23.77 -33.30
C LEU A 10 6.14 22.42 -33.74
N ASP A 11 7.47 22.31 -33.76
CA ASP A 11 8.16 21.11 -34.24
C ASP A 11 7.54 19.88 -33.52
N PRO A 12 6.96 18.92 -34.24
CA PRO A 12 6.37 17.73 -33.65
C PRO A 12 7.35 17.00 -32.72
N ALA A 13 8.65 17.03 -33.02
CA ALA A 13 9.68 16.46 -32.16
C ALA A 13 9.86 17.28 -30.86
N ALA A 14 9.81 18.61 -30.93
CA ALA A 14 9.82 19.47 -29.75
C ALA A 14 8.55 19.33 -28.89
N MET A 15 7.38 19.18 -29.51
CA MET A 15 6.12 18.89 -28.80
C MET A 15 6.14 17.51 -28.14
N LEU A 16 6.66 16.49 -28.83
CA LEU A 16 6.79 15.13 -28.30
C LEU A 16 7.82 15.07 -27.16
N ALA A 17 8.96 15.75 -27.30
CA ALA A 17 9.95 15.89 -26.24
C ALA A 17 9.40 16.66 -25.01
N LEU A 18 8.55 17.66 -25.22
CA LEU A 18 7.84 18.35 -24.13
C LEU A 18 6.81 17.42 -23.46
N GLN A 19 6.05 16.65 -24.23
CA GLN A 19 5.10 15.66 -23.71
C GLN A 19 5.81 14.56 -22.91
N GLU A 20 6.95 14.04 -23.38
CA GLU A 20 7.76 13.04 -22.66
C GLU A 20 8.37 13.62 -21.37
N ARG A 21 8.86 14.86 -21.40
CA ARG A 21 9.34 15.57 -20.21
C ARG A 21 8.22 15.83 -19.20
N GLN A 22 7.02 16.17 -19.65
CA GLN A 22 5.87 16.32 -18.77
C GLN A 22 5.40 14.98 -18.23
N ALA A 23 5.33 13.93 -19.06
CA ALA A 23 4.95 12.58 -18.66
C ALA A 23 5.90 12.02 -17.59
N SER A 24 7.22 12.16 -17.78
CA SER A 24 8.22 11.72 -16.80
C SER A 24 8.16 12.51 -15.48
N ARG A 25 7.88 13.82 -15.54
CA ARG A 25 7.73 14.67 -14.34
C ARG A 25 6.46 14.33 -13.56
N VAL A 26 5.37 14.01 -14.25
CA VAL A 26 4.11 13.56 -13.66
C VAL A 26 4.28 12.18 -13.02
N ASP A 27 4.96 11.25 -13.69
CA ASP A 27 5.21 9.90 -13.16
C ASP A 27 5.98 9.95 -11.82
N ASP A 28 6.95 10.86 -11.70
CA ASP A 28 7.75 11.02 -10.49
C ASP A 28 6.96 11.65 -9.32
N ILE A 29 5.93 12.47 -9.61
CA ILE A 29 5.00 13.05 -8.61
C ILE A 29 4.19 11.96 -7.92
N PHE A 30 3.81 10.90 -8.63
CA PHE A 30 3.03 9.79 -8.07
C PHE A 30 3.90 8.66 -7.51
N THR A 31 5.05 8.40 -8.15
CA THR A 31 5.92 7.26 -7.80
C THR A 31 6.57 7.42 -6.43
N ARG A 32 7.16 8.60 -6.12
CA ARG A 32 7.83 8.84 -4.84
C ARG A 32 6.90 8.71 -3.63
N PRO A 33 5.72 9.37 -3.61
CA PRO A 33 4.72 9.18 -2.58
C PRO A 33 4.29 7.73 -2.39
N THR A 34 4.10 7.00 -3.49
CA THR A 34 3.73 5.59 -3.45
C THR A 34 4.81 4.75 -2.76
N ILE A 35 6.07 4.93 -3.16
CA ILE A 35 7.22 4.26 -2.52
C ILE A 35 7.26 4.55 -1.02
N ALA A 36 7.07 5.82 -0.62
CA ALA A 36 7.06 6.22 0.78
C ALA A 36 5.94 5.53 1.58
N ILE A 37 4.72 5.49 1.04
CA ILE A 37 3.58 4.80 1.66
C ILE A 37 3.88 3.31 1.84
N VAL A 38 4.40 2.65 0.82
CA VAL A 38 4.74 1.22 0.87
C VAL A 38 5.83 0.95 1.92
N TYR A 39 6.87 1.79 2.01
CA TYR A 39 7.89 1.67 3.06
C TYR A 39 7.31 1.83 4.46
N ILE A 40 6.46 2.84 4.67
CA ILE A 40 5.81 3.09 5.96
C ILE A 40 5.01 1.85 6.40
N TRP A 41 4.21 1.27 5.50
CA TRP A 41 3.46 0.06 5.79
C TRP A 41 4.35 -1.15 6.02
N GLY A 42 5.42 -1.31 5.23
CA GLY A 42 6.37 -2.39 5.42
C GLY A 42 7.06 -2.34 6.79
N VAL A 43 7.49 -1.16 7.24
CA VAL A 43 8.04 -0.98 8.59
C VAL A 43 6.99 -1.22 9.65
N ALA A 44 5.80 -0.61 9.52
CA ALA A 44 4.72 -0.72 10.49
C ALA A 44 4.27 -2.18 10.69
N TRP A 45 4.10 -2.94 9.61
CA TRP A 45 3.73 -4.35 9.69
C TRP A 45 4.87 -5.20 10.24
N THR A 46 6.10 -5.03 9.75
CA THR A 46 7.24 -5.83 10.22
C THR A 46 7.44 -5.64 11.72
N VAL A 47 7.55 -4.39 12.18
CA VAL A 47 7.81 -4.08 13.59
C VAL A 47 6.59 -4.39 14.46
N GLY A 48 5.39 -4.03 14.00
CA GLY A 48 4.17 -4.22 14.76
C GLY A 48 3.84 -5.70 14.98
N PHE A 49 3.85 -6.51 13.92
CA PHE A 49 3.57 -7.93 14.05
C PHE A 49 4.69 -8.69 14.75
N LEU A 50 5.95 -8.27 14.60
CA LEU A 50 7.05 -8.87 15.36
C LEU A 50 6.91 -8.58 16.86
N ALA A 51 6.45 -7.38 17.24
CA ALA A 51 6.15 -7.06 18.63
C ALA A 51 4.99 -7.89 19.20
N LEU A 52 3.94 -8.15 18.40
CA LEU A 52 2.84 -9.02 18.81
C LEU A 52 3.30 -10.48 18.93
N TRP A 53 4.11 -10.96 17.99
CA TRP A 53 4.72 -12.29 18.05
C TRP A 53 5.61 -12.44 19.29
N SER A 54 6.42 -11.42 19.60
CA SER A 54 7.31 -11.46 20.76
C SER A 54 6.60 -11.31 22.10
N ALA A 55 5.31 -10.96 22.12
CA ALA A 55 4.51 -10.94 23.34
C ALA A 55 3.96 -12.32 23.74
N SER A 56 4.17 -13.33 22.89
CA SER A 56 3.82 -14.72 23.18
C SER A 56 4.88 -15.39 24.03
N ASP A 57 4.44 -16.12 25.07
CA ASP A 57 5.32 -16.94 25.93
C ASP A 57 5.99 -18.10 25.16
N GLU A 58 5.47 -18.45 23.98
CA GLU A 58 6.03 -19.48 23.10
C GLU A 58 7.22 -18.99 22.23
N ASN A 59 7.57 -17.70 22.28
CA ASN A 59 8.72 -17.18 21.52
C ASN A 59 10.06 -17.49 22.24
N PRO A 60 11.02 -18.18 21.58
CA PRO A 60 12.31 -18.51 22.18
C PRO A 60 13.34 -17.36 22.23
N TRP A 61 13.11 -16.22 21.56
CA TRP A 61 14.15 -15.19 21.37
C TRP A 61 14.09 -14.02 22.35
N PHE A 62 12.93 -13.40 22.52
CA PHE A 62 12.75 -12.26 23.43
C PHE A 62 11.27 -12.05 23.74
N THR A 63 10.98 -11.58 24.96
CA THR A 63 9.60 -11.36 25.42
C THR A 63 9.32 -9.88 25.59
N THR A 64 8.30 -9.38 24.90
CA THR A 64 7.79 -8.00 25.07
C THR A 64 6.53 -8.04 25.91
N PRO A 65 6.34 -7.16 26.90
CA PRO A 65 5.08 -7.09 27.64
C PRO A 65 3.89 -6.93 26.69
N PRO A 66 2.80 -7.74 26.81
CA PRO A 66 1.68 -7.71 25.87
C PRO A 66 1.03 -6.33 25.70
N THR A 67 0.98 -5.54 26.79
CA THR A 67 0.48 -4.16 26.76
C THR A 67 1.36 -3.25 25.90
N VAL A 68 2.67 -3.37 26.00
CA VAL A 68 3.64 -2.59 25.20
C VAL A 68 3.56 -2.98 23.73
N ALA A 69 3.46 -4.29 23.43
CA ALA A 69 3.31 -4.79 22.07
C ALA A 69 2.00 -4.28 21.43
N GLY A 70 0.89 -4.32 22.16
CA GLY A 70 -0.40 -3.81 21.71
C GLY A 70 -0.37 -2.31 21.41
N TRP A 71 0.21 -1.50 22.30
CA TRP A 71 0.37 -0.06 22.08
C TRP A 71 1.28 0.25 20.90
N LEU A 72 2.42 -0.43 20.79
CA LEU A 72 3.35 -0.26 19.68
C LEU A 72 2.67 -0.58 18.35
N PHE A 73 1.98 -1.72 18.26
CA PHE A 73 1.21 -2.10 17.07
C PHE A 73 0.16 -1.04 16.73
N GLY A 74 -0.65 -0.63 17.71
CA GLY A 74 -1.69 0.38 17.52
C GLY A 74 -1.14 1.72 17.02
N ILE A 75 -0.05 2.22 17.62
CA ILE A 75 0.61 3.46 17.22
C ILE A 75 1.16 3.35 15.79
N LEU A 76 1.78 2.24 15.43
CA LEU A 76 2.30 2.01 14.07
C LEU A 76 1.17 1.96 13.03
N MET A 77 0.05 1.32 13.36
CA MET A 77 -1.12 1.28 12.46
C MET A 77 -1.72 2.66 12.26
N VAL A 78 -1.95 3.41 13.35
CA VAL A 78 -2.46 4.79 13.28
C VAL A 78 -1.50 5.69 12.51
N GLY A 79 -0.19 5.59 12.78
CA GLY A 79 0.84 6.32 12.06
C GLY A 79 0.81 6.03 10.56
N GLY A 80 0.73 4.75 10.17
CA GLY A 80 0.61 4.32 8.77
C GLY A 80 -0.63 4.90 8.08
N ILE A 81 -1.79 4.85 8.74
CA ILE A 81 -3.05 5.40 8.22
C ILE A 81 -2.95 6.91 8.04
N VAL A 82 -2.48 7.63 9.06
CA VAL A 82 -2.38 9.10 9.05
C VAL A 82 -1.38 9.55 7.99
N SER A 83 -0.19 8.94 7.94
CA SER A 83 0.82 9.27 6.92
C SER A 83 0.30 8.98 5.51
N SER A 84 -0.35 7.84 5.29
CA SER A 84 -0.93 7.49 3.97
C SER A 84 -2.01 8.48 3.57
N SER A 85 -2.87 8.91 4.50
CA SER A 85 -3.93 9.87 4.25
C SER A 85 -3.37 11.26 3.91
N ILE A 86 -2.34 11.72 4.62
CA ILE A 86 -1.67 13.00 4.35
C ILE A 86 -0.96 12.96 2.99
N ILE A 87 -0.21 11.89 2.71
CA ILE A 87 0.52 11.75 1.45
C ILE A 87 -0.47 11.63 0.27
N GLY A 88 -1.47 10.77 0.39
CA GLY A 88 -2.50 10.57 -0.63
C GLY A 88 -3.30 11.83 -0.91
N SER A 89 -3.76 12.53 0.13
CA SER A 89 -4.50 13.79 -0.05
C SER A 89 -3.67 14.87 -0.75
N ARG A 90 -2.37 14.99 -0.44
CA ARG A 90 -1.47 15.93 -1.13
C ARG A 90 -1.32 15.61 -2.61
N VAL A 91 -1.19 14.33 -2.95
CA VAL A 91 -1.03 13.86 -4.33
C VAL A 91 -2.32 14.06 -5.14
N SER A 92 -3.48 13.89 -4.52
CA SER A 92 -4.78 14.01 -5.19
C SER A 92 -5.25 15.45 -5.44
N ARG A 93 -4.64 16.47 -4.83
CA ARG A 93 -5.11 17.89 -4.86
C ARG A 93 -5.06 18.58 -6.24
N GLY A 94 -4.60 17.91 -7.29
CA GLY A 94 -4.54 18.47 -8.66
C GLY A 94 -5.25 17.64 -9.73
N ILE A 95 -5.90 16.53 -9.37
CA ILE A 95 -6.53 15.63 -10.34
C ILE A 95 -7.93 16.17 -10.69
N GLN A 96 -8.16 16.51 -11.96
CA GLN A 96 -9.44 16.99 -12.48
C GLN A 96 -9.94 16.05 -13.59
N GLY A 97 -11.27 16.00 -13.82
CA GLY A 97 -11.90 15.25 -14.91
C GLY A 97 -12.21 13.78 -14.59
N ALA A 98 -12.29 12.92 -15.61
CA ALA A 98 -12.74 11.52 -15.47
C ALA A 98 -11.91 10.68 -14.48
N GLN A 99 -10.62 11.00 -14.31
CA GLN A 99 -9.72 10.38 -13.32
C GLN A 99 -10.16 10.67 -11.87
N GLN A 100 -10.82 11.81 -11.62
CA GLN A 100 -11.32 12.19 -10.30
C GLN A 100 -12.46 11.28 -9.84
N VAL A 101 -13.38 10.94 -10.75
CA VAL A 101 -14.51 10.05 -10.44
C VAL A 101 -14.01 8.65 -10.08
N GLN A 102 -13.08 8.10 -10.87
CA GLN A 102 -12.47 6.80 -10.58
C GLN A 102 -11.75 6.79 -9.23
N GLY A 103 -10.93 7.81 -8.95
CA GLY A 103 -10.24 7.95 -7.67
C GLY A 103 -11.20 8.09 -6.48
N THR A 104 -12.33 8.79 -6.68
CA THR A 104 -13.37 8.96 -5.64
C THR A 104 -14.08 7.64 -5.35
N MET A 105 -14.53 6.92 -6.39
CA MET A 105 -15.16 5.61 -6.23
C MET A 105 -14.21 4.61 -5.55
N TYR A 106 -12.94 4.63 -5.92
CA TYR A 106 -11.92 3.80 -5.29
C TYR A 106 -11.69 4.16 -3.82
N GLY A 107 -11.60 5.45 -3.48
CA GLY A 107 -11.49 5.91 -2.09
C GLY A 107 -12.71 5.54 -1.23
N ILE A 108 -13.92 5.63 -1.80
CA ILE A 108 -15.15 5.17 -1.15
C ILE A 108 -15.10 3.66 -0.92
N ALA A 109 -14.64 2.87 -1.90
CA ALA A 109 -14.49 1.42 -1.76
C ALA A 109 -13.53 1.05 -0.61
N TRP A 110 -12.45 1.82 -0.42
CA TRP A 110 -11.56 1.69 0.74
C TRP A 110 -12.28 1.92 2.07
N ALA A 111 -13.01 3.03 2.18
CA ALA A 111 -13.74 3.36 3.41
C ALA A 111 -14.80 2.29 3.73
N ILE A 112 -15.58 1.87 2.73
CA ILE A 112 -16.61 0.83 2.87
C ILE A 112 -15.97 -0.51 3.26
N GLY A 113 -14.93 -0.94 2.54
CA GLY A 113 -14.28 -2.23 2.80
C GLY A 113 -13.68 -2.32 4.21
N CYS A 114 -12.96 -1.29 4.64
CA CYS A 114 -12.38 -1.23 5.97
C CYS A 114 -13.45 -1.17 7.08
N THR A 115 -14.54 -0.44 6.85
CA THR A 115 -15.67 -0.35 7.78
C THR A 115 -16.40 -1.68 7.87
N ALA A 116 -16.64 -2.35 6.73
CA ALA A 116 -17.29 -3.64 6.68
C ALA A 116 -16.48 -4.70 7.44
N ALA A 117 -15.15 -4.73 7.27
CA ALA A 117 -14.27 -5.61 8.04
C ALA A 117 -14.35 -5.35 9.56
N ALA A 118 -14.33 -4.08 9.97
CA ALA A 118 -14.45 -3.69 11.37
C ALA A 118 -15.78 -4.15 11.99
N VAL A 119 -16.89 -3.84 11.30
CA VAL A 119 -18.25 -4.18 11.73
C VAL A 119 -18.44 -5.69 11.77
N PHE A 120 -17.92 -6.42 10.78
CA PHE A 120 -18.03 -7.87 10.73
C PHE A 120 -17.29 -8.54 11.90
N GLY A 121 -16.05 -8.12 12.18
CA GLY A 121 -15.34 -8.58 13.36
C GLY A 121 -16.04 -8.21 14.67
N GLY A 122 -16.61 -7.00 14.76
CA GLY A 122 -17.39 -6.56 15.92
C GLY A 122 -18.66 -7.40 16.13
N ALA A 123 -19.36 -7.76 15.06
CA ALA A 123 -20.51 -8.65 15.12
C ALA A 123 -20.13 -10.06 15.58
N LEU A 124 -19.00 -10.59 15.09
CA LEU A 124 -18.49 -11.89 15.55
C LEU A 124 -18.06 -11.85 17.02
N PHE A 125 -17.47 -10.76 17.49
CA PHE A 125 -17.20 -10.55 18.91
C PHE A 125 -18.49 -10.56 19.74
N ALA A 126 -19.54 -9.86 19.30
CA ALA A 126 -20.84 -9.89 19.96
C ALA A 126 -21.48 -11.29 19.96
N ALA A 127 -21.15 -12.12 18.96
CA ALA A 127 -21.57 -13.52 18.85
C ALA A 127 -20.68 -14.51 19.62
N GLY A 128 -19.68 -14.05 20.37
CA GLY A 128 -18.84 -14.90 21.23
C GLY A 128 -17.46 -15.27 20.65
N MET A 129 -16.96 -14.58 19.63
CA MET A 129 -15.58 -14.75 19.15
C MET A 129 -14.58 -14.48 20.29
N ALA A 130 -13.72 -15.46 20.58
CA ALA A 130 -12.66 -15.31 21.57
C ALA A 130 -11.61 -14.27 21.12
N PRO A 131 -11.03 -13.47 22.04
CA PRO A 131 -10.00 -12.48 21.70
C PRO A 131 -8.79 -13.04 20.94
N ALA A 132 -8.38 -14.27 21.26
CA ALA A 132 -7.29 -14.96 20.55
C ALA A 132 -7.65 -15.24 19.08
N LEU A 133 -8.90 -15.59 18.78
CA LEU A 133 -9.37 -15.79 17.41
C LEU A 133 -9.47 -14.45 16.67
N ALA A 134 -9.87 -13.38 17.36
CA ALA A 134 -9.91 -12.03 16.78
C ALA A 134 -8.51 -11.55 16.36
N ALA A 135 -7.47 -11.86 17.13
CA ALA A 135 -6.08 -11.54 16.80
C ALA A 135 -5.59 -12.21 15.49
N ILE A 136 -6.24 -13.29 15.06
CA ILE A 136 -6.00 -13.96 13.78
C ILE A 136 -6.94 -13.40 12.69
N PHE A 137 -8.22 -13.24 13.03
CA PHE A 137 -9.27 -12.82 12.12
C PHE A 137 -9.02 -11.42 11.55
N TYR A 138 -8.72 -10.42 12.39
CA TYR A 138 -8.61 -9.04 11.94
C TYR A 138 -7.49 -8.82 10.91
N PRO A 139 -6.25 -9.30 11.15
CA PRO A 139 -5.20 -9.25 10.12
C PRO A 139 -5.61 -9.93 8.81
N ALA A 140 -6.28 -11.10 8.89
CA ALA A 140 -6.69 -11.85 7.71
C ALA A 140 -7.76 -11.11 6.89
N ILE A 141 -8.85 -10.64 7.53
CA ILE A 141 -9.94 -9.95 6.82
C ILE A 141 -9.48 -8.61 6.25
N TYR A 142 -8.64 -7.85 6.97
CA TYR A 142 -8.08 -6.61 6.44
C TYR A 142 -7.12 -6.88 5.28
N SER A 143 -6.31 -7.94 5.35
CA SER A 143 -5.46 -8.33 4.22
C SER A 143 -6.28 -8.70 2.98
N LEU A 144 -7.40 -9.42 3.17
CA LEU A 144 -8.30 -9.74 2.06
C LEU A 144 -8.89 -8.46 1.44
N VAL A 145 -9.42 -7.54 2.26
CA VAL A 145 -9.98 -6.27 1.79
C VAL A 145 -8.93 -5.44 1.05
N VAL A 146 -7.77 -5.23 1.68
CA VAL A 146 -6.66 -4.45 1.10
C VAL A 146 -6.19 -5.09 -0.20
N GLY A 147 -6.01 -6.41 -0.22
CA GLY A 147 -5.54 -7.12 -1.39
C GLY A 147 -6.53 -7.06 -2.56
N LEU A 148 -7.84 -7.21 -2.31
CA LEU A 148 -8.87 -7.03 -3.34
C LEU A 148 -8.92 -5.60 -3.87
N LEU A 149 -8.75 -4.60 -3.00
CA LEU A 149 -8.66 -3.20 -3.44
C LEU A 149 -7.40 -2.96 -4.25
N TYR A 150 -6.26 -3.55 -3.90
CA TYR A 150 -5.04 -3.49 -4.70
C TYR A 150 -5.22 -4.15 -6.08
N LEU A 151 -5.91 -5.29 -6.16
CA LEU A 151 -6.28 -5.90 -7.44
C LEU A 151 -7.18 -4.99 -8.27
N ALA A 152 -8.23 -4.43 -7.66
CA ALA A 152 -9.15 -3.52 -8.34
C ALA A 152 -8.43 -2.26 -8.84
N GLY A 153 -7.61 -1.63 -8.00
CA GLY A 153 -6.82 -0.47 -8.38
C GLY A 153 -5.79 -0.81 -9.47
N GLY A 154 -5.07 -1.91 -9.33
CA GLY A 154 -4.14 -2.39 -10.35
C GLY A 154 -4.83 -2.66 -11.69
N ALA A 155 -6.06 -3.16 -11.69
CA ALA A 155 -6.86 -3.34 -12.90
C ALA A 155 -7.34 -2.01 -13.50
N VAL A 156 -7.87 -1.09 -12.68
CA VAL A 156 -8.39 0.22 -13.09
C VAL A 156 -7.27 1.09 -13.69
N TRP A 157 -6.12 1.17 -13.02
CA TRP A 157 -4.97 1.98 -13.47
C TRP A 157 -3.95 1.21 -14.31
N ARG A 158 -4.23 -0.06 -14.63
CA ARG A 158 -3.32 -0.96 -15.38
C ARG A 158 -1.92 -1.07 -14.73
N ASP A 159 -1.86 -0.91 -13.42
CA ASP A 159 -0.64 -1.07 -12.63
C ASP A 159 -0.47 -2.54 -12.23
N ARG A 160 0.39 -3.24 -12.97
CA ARG A 160 0.72 -4.65 -12.73
C ARG A 160 1.39 -4.89 -11.39
N LEU A 161 2.14 -3.91 -10.89
CA LEU A 161 2.88 -4.02 -9.64
C LEU A 161 1.91 -3.93 -8.46
N MET A 162 0.99 -2.96 -8.49
CA MET A 162 -0.13 -2.88 -7.54
C MET A 162 -1.00 -4.14 -7.58
N TYR A 163 -1.32 -4.64 -8.78
CA TYR A 163 -2.10 -5.87 -8.95
C TYR A 163 -1.39 -7.08 -8.33
N GLY A 164 -0.10 -7.28 -8.66
CA GLY A 164 0.70 -8.37 -8.10
C GLY A 164 0.83 -8.29 -6.58
N MET A 165 0.97 -7.08 -6.03
CA MET A 165 0.98 -6.88 -4.57
C MET A 165 -0.38 -7.23 -3.94
N GLY A 166 -1.49 -6.96 -4.63
CA GLY A 166 -2.81 -7.42 -4.21
C GLY A 166 -2.92 -8.94 -4.09
N ILE A 167 -2.40 -9.67 -5.08
CA ILE A 167 -2.31 -11.15 -5.02
C ILE A 167 -1.48 -11.58 -3.82
N TRP A 168 -0.30 -10.98 -3.65
CA TRP A 168 0.62 -11.33 -2.56
C TRP A 168 -0.03 -11.15 -1.19
N ILE A 169 -0.67 -10.00 -0.94
CA ILE A 169 -1.33 -9.70 0.34
C ILE A 169 -2.46 -10.69 0.61
N ILE A 170 -3.26 -11.06 -0.40
CA ILE A 170 -4.32 -12.07 -0.24
C ILE A 170 -3.71 -13.43 0.13
N VAL A 171 -2.68 -13.86 -0.60
CA VAL A 171 -2.03 -15.15 -0.35
C VAL A 171 -1.47 -15.20 1.08
N VAL A 172 -0.71 -14.18 1.50
CA VAL A 172 -0.16 -14.10 2.85
C VAL A 172 -1.27 -14.01 3.90
N GLY A 173 -2.26 -13.15 3.67
CA GLY A 173 -3.37 -12.91 4.59
C GLY A 173 -4.23 -14.14 4.84
N MET A 174 -4.43 -14.97 3.82
CA MET A 174 -5.19 -16.22 3.92
C MET A 174 -4.32 -17.40 4.38
N ALA A 175 -3.01 -17.38 4.13
CA ALA A 175 -2.10 -18.43 4.57
C ALA A 175 -1.73 -18.30 6.06
N ALA A 176 -1.53 -17.08 6.58
CA ALA A 176 -1.07 -16.85 7.95
C ALA A 176 -1.96 -17.49 9.04
N PRO A 177 -3.30 -17.48 8.94
CA PRO A 177 -4.18 -18.13 9.91
C PRO A 177 -3.95 -19.63 10.11
N PHE A 178 -3.45 -20.36 9.10
CA PHE A 178 -3.17 -21.79 9.20
C PHE A 178 -2.04 -22.12 10.20
N PHE A 179 -1.29 -21.13 10.65
CA PHE A 179 -0.18 -21.27 11.59
C PHE A 179 -0.57 -20.91 13.03
N GLY A 180 -1.83 -20.59 13.29
CA GLY A 180 -2.33 -20.28 14.62
C GLY A 180 -1.64 -19.07 15.27
N SER A 181 -1.78 -18.92 16.59
CA SER A 181 -1.02 -17.94 17.37
C SER A 181 0.14 -18.65 18.08
N PRO A 182 1.37 -18.10 18.08
CA PRO A 182 1.76 -16.79 17.53
C PRO A 182 2.23 -16.84 16.06
N GLY A 183 2.24 -18.02 15.41
CA GLY A 183 2.79 -18.22 14.06
C GLY A 183 2.24 -17.28 12.98
N ASN A 184 0.94 -16.98 13.03
CA ASN A 184 0.27 -15.99 12.18
C ASN A 184 0.97 -14.61 12.23
N ALA A 185 1.29 -14.13 13.43
CA ALA A 185 1.93 -12.83 13.59
C ALA A 185 3.34 -12.84 12.97
N LEU A 186 4.09 -13.93 13.12
CA LEU A 186 5.41 -14.05 12.50
C LEU A 186 5.34 -14.02 10.97
N ILE A 187 4.37 -14.73 10.39
CA ILE A 187 4.15 -14.71 8.94
C ILE A 187 3.76 -13.33 8.45
N MET A 188 2.86 -12.64 9.18
CA MET A 188 2.48 -11.27 8.84
C MET A 188 3.66 -10.30 8.95
N ALA A 189 4.56 -10.48 9.92
CA ALA A 189 5.76 -9.67 10.05
C ALA A 189 6.72 -9.88 8.86
N ILE A 190 7.02 -11.14 8.53
CA ILE A 190 8.02 -11.49 7.51
C ILE A 190 7.44 -11.38 6.10
N ALA A 191 6.38 -12.13 5.80
CA ALA A 191 5.82 -12.19 4.44
C ALA A 191 4.94 -10.97 4.14
N GLY A 192 4.20 -10.47 5.13
CA GLY A 192 3.41 -9.25 4.98
C GLY A 192 4.31 -8.01 4.96
N GLY A 193 4.87 -7.65 6.11
CA GLY A 193 5.74 -6.48 6.28
C GLY A 193 7.01 -6.53 5.42
N GLY A 194 7.76 -7.64 5.47
CA GLY A 194 8.93 -7.83 4.61
C GLY A 194 8.59 -7.84 3.13
N GLY A 195 7.42 -8.36 2.73
CA GLY A 195 6.92 -8.28 1.36
C GLY A 195 6.76 -6.84 0.88
N PHE A 196 6.15 -5.97 1.69
CA PHE A 196 6.08 -4.53 1.41
C PHE A 196 7.46 -3.88 1.31
N LEU A 197 8.43 -4.24 2.16
CA LEU A 197 9.78 -3.67 2.11
C LEU A 197 10.55 -4.10 0.84
N VAL A 198 10.46 -5.37 0.45
CA VAL A 198 11.02 -5.87 -0.81
C VAL A 198 10.36 -5.16 -1.99
N TYR A 199 9.04 -4.99 -1.95
CA TYR A 199 8.32 -4.26 -2.99
C TYR A 199 8.75 -2.79 -3.08
N ALA A 200 8.89 -2.10 -1.96
CA ALA A 200 9.34 -0.70 -1.91
C ALA A 200 10.77 -0.53 -2.44
N THR A 201 11.69 -1.42 -2.03
CA THR A 201 13.07 -1.41 -2.52
C THR A 201 13.15 -1.68 -4.02
N PHE A 202 12.31 -2.59 -4.54
CA PHE A 202 12.20 -2.84 -5.97
C PHE A 202 11.69 -1.62 -6.74
N LEU A 203 10.65 -0.95 -6.25
CA LEU A 203 10.13 0.29 -6.85
C LEU A 203 11.19 1.41 -6.87
N GLU A 204 11.91 1.60 -5.77
CA GLU A 204 12.97 2.61 -5.69
C GLU A 204 14.16 2.28 -6.62
N ALA A 205 14.56 1.00 -6.71
CA ALA A 205 15.63 0.56 -7.60
C ALA A 205 15.25 0.75 -9.08
N THR A 206 14.03 0.39 -9.47
CA THR A 206 13.54 0.58 -10.85
C THR A 206 13.44 2.06 -11.22
N ARG A 207 12.96 2.90 -10.29
CA ARG A 207 12.94 4.36 -10.45
C ARG A 207 14.34 4.95 -10.66
N ARG A 208 15.32 4.58 -9.83
CA ARG A 208 16.73 5.04 -9.97
C ARG A 208 17.35 4.63 -11.30
N ARG A 209 17.09 3.40 -11.76
CA ARG A 209 17.57 2.91 -13.07
C ARG A 209 16.99 3.70 -14.25
N ARG A 210 15.71 4.09 -14.18
CA ARG A 210 15.09 4.95 -15.21
C ARG A 210 15.73 6.34 -15.21
N ALA A 211 15.90 6.96 -14.04
CA ALA A 211 16.55 8.27 -13.93
C ALA A 211 17.98 8.27 -14.47
N HIS A 212 18.77 7.22 -14.21
CA HIS A 212 20.13 7.11 -14.75
C HIS A 212 20.14 6.93 -16.28
N ARG A 213 19.19 6.19 -16.85
CA ARG A 213 19.07 6.01 -18.31
C ARG A 213 18.67 7.29 -19.04
N SER A 214 17.97 8.21 -18.40
CA SER A 214 17.59 9.49 -18.99
C SER A 214 18.70 10.56 -18.90
N ALA A 215 19.76 10.29 -18.13
CA ALA A 215 20.89 11.20 -17.94
C ALA A 215 22.12 10.87 -18.81
N VAL A 216 22.10 9.70 -19.48
CA VAL A 216 23.12 9.23 -20.43
C VAL A 216 22.57 9.38 -21.84
#